data_AF-A0A8I1MJQ2-F1
#
_entry.id   AF-A0A8I1MJQ2-F1
#
_cell.length_a   1.000
_cell.length_b   1.000
_cell.length_c   1.000
_cell.angle_alpha   90.00
_cell.angle_beta   90.00
_cell.angle_gamma   90.00
#
_symmetry.space_group_name_H-M   'P 1'
#
loop_
_entity.id
_entity.type
_entity.pdbx_description
1 polymer ?
#
loop_
_entity_poly.entity_id
_entity_poly.type
_entity_poly.pdbx_seq_one_letter_code
_entity_poly.pdbx_strand_id
1 'polypeptide(L)'
;MKTTAPSRPGFSLVEVVLALGIATFCVVALLGLFSVGLASQRESRDELQAANIAQSLIAMRRISPSVEFGPDFPLPPLNGTSVPRTLMQVDENGRATTSANKIRYWLKYEVDAPASNRMEPHRVYLSLLWPGNSPVDKATGQYELLSLVRAP
;
A
#
# COMPACT_ATOMS: atom_id res chain seq x y z
N MET A 1 46.90 -44.51 45.95
CA MET A 1 46.39 -44.76 44.58
C MET A 1 45.88 -43.44 44.02
N LYS A 2 46.51 -42.91 42.96
CA LYS A 2 46.18 -41.61 42.37
C LYS A 2 45.46 -41.89 41.04
N THR A 3 44.14 -41.72 41.01
CA THR A 3 43.32 -41.91 39.81
C THR A 3 43.49 -40.69 38.91
N THR A 4 44.07 -40.89 37.73
CA THR A 4 44.19 -39.86 36.70
C THR A 4 42.83 -39.66 36.02
N ALA A 5 42.30 -38.44 36.05
CA ALA A 5 41.07 -38.10 35.36
C ALA A 5 41.26 -38.20 33.83
N PRO A 6 40.27 -38.70 33.08
CA PRO A 6 40.37 -38.80 31.63
C PRO A 6 40.48 -37.41 30.98
N SER A 7 41.47 -37.24 30.10
CA SER A 7 41.62 -36.03 29.28
C SER A 7 40.46 -35.94 28.29
N ARG A 8 39.72 -34.83 28.31
CA ARG A 8 38.64 -34.57 27.34
C ARG A 8 39.26 -34.12 26.02
N PRO A 9 38.88 -34.71 24.88
CA PRO A 9 39.36 -34.24 23.58
C PRO A 9 38.89 -32.79 23.35
N GLY A 10 39.80 -31.94 22.89
CA GLY A 10 39.49 -30.59 22.43
C GLY A 10 38.98 -30.60 20.99
N PHE A 11 38.34 -29.51 20.56
CA PHE A 11 37.89 -29.36 19.17
C PHE A 11 39.07 -29.34 18.20
N SER A 12 38.91 -30.02 17.07
CA SER A 12 39.88 -29.96 15.97
C SER A 12 39.85 -28.59 15.30
N LEU A 13 40.99 -28.14 14.78
CA LEU A 13 41.09 -26.89 14.01
C LEU A 13 40.11 -26.89 12.83
N VAL A 14 39.91 -28.04 12.17
CA VAL A 14 38.96 -28.19 11.06
C VAL A 14 37.52 -27.98 11.53
N GLU A 15 37.14 -28.49 12.70
CA GLU A 15 35.79 -28.31 13.26
C GLU A 15 35.52 -26.84 13.58
N VAL A 16 36.49 -26.14 14.18
CA VAL A 16 36.36 -24.72 14.52
C VAL A 16 36.24 -23.86 13.27
N VAL A 17 37.05 -24.11 12.24
CA VAL A 17 36.99 -23.36 10.98
C VAL A 17 35.67 -23.61 10.26
N LEU A 18 35.20 -24.85 10.22
CA LEU A 18 33.91 -25.19 9.62
C LEU A 18 32.74 -24.56 10.38
N ALA A 19 32.77 -24.58 11.71
CA ALA A 19 31.77 -23.92 12.54
C ALA A 19 31.76 -22.41 12.32
N LEU A 20 32.93 -21.76 12.22
CA LEU A 20 33.03 -20.33 11.93
C LEU A 20 32.52 -19.99 10.52
N GLY A 21 32.80 -20.84 9.53
CA GLY A 21 32.27 -20.68 8.17
C GLY A 21 30.74 -20.75 8.12
N ILE A 22 30.14 -21.73 8.80
CA ILE A 22 28.67 -21.85 8.86
C ILE A 22 28.07 -20.67 9.64
N ALA A 23 28.65 -20.30 10.78
CA ALA A 23 28.15 -19.20 11.60
C ALA A 23 28.15 -17.87 10.84
N THR A 24 29.24 -17.56 10.13
CA THR A 24 29.34 -16.35 9.30
C THR A 24 28.34 -16.36 8.15
N PHE A 25 28.17 -17.50 7.48
CA PHE A 25 27.15 -17.66 6.45
C PHE A 25 25.72 -17.40 6.98
N CYS A 26 25.37 -17.95 8.15
CA CYS A 26 24.07 -17.73 8.77
C CYS A 26 23.83 -16.26 9.11
N VAL A 27 24.82 -15.55 9.64
CA VAL A 27 24.69 -14.11 9.95
C VAL A 27 24.43 -13.29 8.69
N VAL A 28 25.15 -13.55 7.60
CA VAL A 28 24.93 -12.86 6.32
C VAL A 28 23.52 -13.15 5.77
N ALA A 29 23.07 -14.41 5.84
CA ALA A 29 21.73 -14.79 5.42
C ALA A 29 20.63 -14.05 6.21
N LEU A 30 20.78 -13.94 7.53
CA LEU A 30 19.83 -13.21 8.38
C LEU A 30 19.77 -11.71 8.07
N LEU A 31 20.92 -11.09 7.76
CA LEU A 31 20.96 -9.69 7.35
C LEU A 31 20.21 -9.45 6.04
N GLY A 32 20.37 -10.37 5.07
CA GLY A 32 19.60 -10.35 3.83
C GLY A 32 18.10 -10.49 4.07
N LEU A 33 17.70 -11.47 4.88
CA LEU A 33 16.29 -11.71 5.24
C LEU A 33 15.67 -10.50 5.94
N PHE A 34 16.42 -9.83 6.82
CA PHE A 34 15.96 -8.63 7.52
C PHE A 34 15.61 -7.49 6.56
N SER A 35 16.46 -7.24 5.56
CA SER A 35 16.19 -6.22 4.53
C SER A 35 14.91 -6.52 3.74
N VAL A 36 14.71 -7.79 3.37
CA VAL A 36 13.49 -8.24 2.68
C VAL A 36 12.25 -8.07 3.57
N GLY A 37 12.36 -8.40 4.86
CA GLY A 37 11.27 -8.22 5.83
C GLY A 37 10.84 -6.75 5.95
N LEU A 38 11.80 -5.82 5.99
CA LEU A 38 11.50 -4.38 6.03
C LEU A 38 10.81 -3.88 4.76
N ALA A 39 11.22 -4.36 3.59
CA ALA A 39 10.58 -4.00 2.32
C ALA A 39 9.13 -4.50 2.26
N SER A 40 8.91 -5.76 2.66
CA SER A 40 7.57 -6.35 2.74
C SER A 40 6.66 -5.59 3.71
N GLN A 41 7.16 -5.24 4.91
CA GLN A 41 6.39 -4.49 5.89
C GLN A 41 5.98 -3.09 5.38
N ARG A 42 6.84 -2.41 4.61
CA ARG A 42 6.51 -1.11 4.00
C ARG A 42 5.42 -1.26 2.95
N GLU A 43 5.54 -2.25 2.09
CA GLU A 43 4.53 -2.52 1.07
C GLU A 43 3.16 -2.84 1.68
N SER A 44 3.12 -3.74 2.68
CA SER A 44 1.88 -4.03 3.40
C SER A 44 1.29 -2.79 4.09
N ARG A 45 2.13 -1.91 4.62
CA ARG A 45 1.66 -0.65 5.22
C ARG A 45 1.03 0.26 4.17
N ASP A 46 1.67 0.42 3.02
CA ASP A 46 1.19 1.27 1.94
C ASP A 46 -0.12 0.74 1.36
N GLU A 47 -0.25 -0.58 1.18
CA GLU A 47 -1.48 -1.23 0.72
C GLU A 47 -2.63 -1.04 1.73
N LEU A 48 -2.38 -1.27 3.02
CA LEU A 48 -3.39 -1.05 4.07
C LEU A 48 -3.83 0.41 4.15
N GLN A 49 -2.90 1.35 4.01
CA GLN A 49 -3.21 2.77 4.00
C GLN A 49 -4.03 3.15 2.75
N ALA A 50 -3.65 2.66 1.57
CA ALA A 50 -4.37 2.88 0.33
C ALA A 50 -5.81 2.31 0.40
N ALA A 51 -5.97 1.12 0.97
CA ALA A 51 -7.27 0.51 1.21
C ALA A 51 -8.14 1.36 2.14
N ASN A 52 -7.59 1.81 3.27
CA ASN A 52 -8.32 2.68 4.20
C ASN A 52 -8.76 3.99 3.54
N ILE A 53 -7.90 4.62 2.75
CA ILE A 53 -8.25 5.83 1.99
C ILE A 53 -9.39 5.54 1.00
N ALA A 54 -9.27 4.50 0.19
CA ALA A 54 -10.29 4.13 -0.80
C ALA A 54 -11.66 3.89 -0.15
N GLN A 55 -11.69 3.13 0.96
CA GLN A 55 -12.91 2.85 1.71
C GLN A 55 -13.50 4.13 2.32
N SER A 56 -12.66 5.01 2.88
CA SER A 56 -13.10 6.29 3.45
C SER A 56 -13.72 7.21 2.40
N LEU A 57 -13.11 7.32 1.21
CA LEU A 57 -13.63 8.13 0.11
C LEU A 57 -14.99 7.61 -0.39
N ILE A 58 -15.12 6.29 -0.56
CA ILE A 58 -16.39 5.66 -0.94
C ILE A 58 -17.44 5.83 0.16
N ALA A 59 -17.07 5.65 1.43
CA ALA A 59 -17.99 5.81 2.55
C ALA A 59 -18.55 7.25 2.62
N MET A 60 -17.69 8.26 2.46
CA MET A 60 -18.11 9.66 2.38
C MET A 60 -19.09 9.88 1.21
N ARG A 61 -18.82 9.30 0.04
CA ARG A 61 -19.73 9.38 -1.12
C ARG A 61 -21.03 8.61 -0.94
N ARG A 62 -21.05 7.54 -0.14
CA ARG A 62 -22.30 6.85 0.21
C ARG A 62 -23.17 7.67 1.16
N ILE A 63 -22.55 8.41 2.09
CA ILE A 63 -23.26 9.27 3.04
C ILE A 63 -23.82 10.51 2.32
N SER A 64 -23.02 11.13 1.45
CA SER A 64 -23.40 12.34 0.71
C SER A 64 -23.08 12.19 -0.79
N PRO A 65 -23.94 11.51 -1.57
CA PRO A 65 -23.65 11.20 -2.97
C PRO A 65 -23.58 12.43 -3.86
N SER A 66 -24.55 13.34 -3.74
CA SER A 66 -24.73 14.48 -4.65
C SER A 66 -24.13 15.80 -4.14
N VAL A 67 -23.57 15.81 -2.93
CA VAL A 67 -22.98 17.02 -2.34
C VAL A 67 -21.62 17.31 -2.97
N GLU A 68 -21.42 18.55 -3.38
CA GLU A 68 -20.12 19.05 -3.76
C GLU A 68 -19.30 19.36 -2.49
N PHE A 69 -18.18 18.68 -2.35
CA PHE A 69 -17.22 18.93 -1.29
C PHE A 69 -16.19 19.97 -1.76
N GLY A 70 -15.45 20.57 -0.81
CA GLY A 70 -14.38 21.50 -1.15
C GLY A 70 -13.27 20.88 -2.01
N PRO A 71 -12.32 21.72 -2.51
CA PRO A 71 -11.32 21.31 -3.50
C PRO A 71 -10.37 20.20 -3.03
N ASP A 72 -10.30 19.97 -1.71
CA ASP A 72 -9.49 18.92 -1.09
C ASP A 72 -10.08 17.51 -1.26
N PHE A 73 -11.37 17.39 -1.56
CA PHE A 73 -12.01 16.08 -1.68
C PHE A 73 -11.96 15.62 -3.15
N PRO A 74 -11.31 14.50 -3.46
CA PRO A 74 -10.92 14.20 -4.84
C PRO A 74 -12.07 13.67 -5.71
N LEU A 75 -13.13 13.10 -5.12
CA LEU A 75 -14.23 12.52 -5.90
C LEU A 75 -15.28 13.58 -6.22
N PRO A 76 -15.83 13.62 -7.44
CA PRO A 76 -16.89 14.55 -7.84
C PRO A 76 -18.26 14.10 -7.30
N PRO A 77 -19.25 15.01 -7.22
CA PRO A 77 -20.62 14.66 -6.82
C PRO A 77 -21.26 13.69 -7.83
N LEU A 78 -22.00 12.71 -7.32
CA LEU A 78 -22.73 11.71 -8.09
C LEU A 78 -24.10 12.25 -8.50
N ASN A 79 -24.12 13.17 -9.46
CA ASN A 79 -25.32 13.89 -9.90
C ASN A 79 -25.92 13.37 -11.23
N GLY A 80 -25.55 12.15 -11.63
CA GLY A 80 -25.99 11.55 -12.90
C GLY A 80 -25.09 11.82 -14.10
N THR A 81 -23.90 12.40 -13.88
CA THR A 81 -22.89 12.63 -14.92
C THR A 81 -21.78 11.59 -14.79
N SER A 82 -21.44 10.90 -15.88
CA SER A 82 -20.24 10.06 -15.90
C SER A 82 -18.99 10.93 -15.93
N VAL A 83 -17.99 10.57 -15.14
CA VAL A 83 -16.70 11.23 -15.11
C VAL A 83 -15.67 10.27 -15.66
N PRO A 84 -14.97 10.64 -16.76
CA PRO A 84 -13.98 9.79 -17.36
C PRO A 84 -12.82 9.55 -16.38
N ARG A 85 -12.04 8.51 -16.67
CA ARG A 85 -10.86 8.16 -15.89
C ARG A 85 -9.96 9.38 -15.70
N THR A 86 -9.86 9.82 -14.46
CA THR A 86 -9.12 11.02 -14.03
C THR A 86 -8.00 10.62 -13.08
N LEU A 87 -6.84 11.25 -13.25
CA LEU A 87 -5.67 11.07 -12.40
C LEU A 87 -5.44 12.30 -11.53
N MET A 88 -5.22 12.07 -10.24
CA MET A 88 -4.93 13.13 -9.28
C MET A 88 -3.90 12.66 -8.25
N GLN A 89 -3.15 13.61 -7.69
CA GLN A 89 -2.27 13.34 -6.57
C GLN A 89 -2.99 13.59 -5.25
N VAL A 90 -2.82 12.65 -4.32
CA VAL A 90 -3.42 12.73 -2.99
C VAL A 90 -2.38 12.58 -1.89
N ASP A 91 -2.67 13.19 -0.74
CA ASP A 91 -1.87 13.08 0.46
C ASP A 91 -2.11 11.77 1.22
N GLU A 92 -1.47 11.63 2.39
CA GLU A 92 -1.59 10.47 3.27
C GLU A 92 -3.01 10.21 3.81
N ASN A 93 -3.88 11.22 3.73
CA ASN A 93 -5.27 11.16 4.19
C ASN A 93 -6.26 11.03 3.03
N GLY A 94 -5.76 10.89 1.80
CA GLY A 94 -6.59 10.83 0.59
C GLY A 94 -7.16 12.17 0.14
N ARG A 95 -6.62 13.29 0.62
CA ARG A 95 -7.03 14.63 0.16
C ARG A 95 -6.24 15.01 -1.08
N ALA A 96 -6.93 15.63 -2.02
CA ALA A 96 -6.34 16.27 -3.18
C ALA A 96 -5.22 17.23 -2.75
N THR A 97 -4.04 17.11 -3.35
CA THR A 97 -2.94 18.04 -3.08
C THR A 97 -2.05 18.26 -4.30
N THR A 98 -1.54 19.48 -4.42
CA THR A 98 -0.52 19.88 -5.40
C THR A 98 0.84 20.15 -4.73
N SER A 99 0.91 20.03 -3.40
CA SER A 99 2.13 20.27 -2.64
C SER A 99 3.08 19.08 -2.76
N ALA A 100 4.22 19.27 -3.42
CA ALA A 100 5.24 18.23 -3.63
C ALA A 100 5.62 17.45 -2.34
N ASN A 101 5.64 18.14 -1.19
CA ASN A 101 6.04 17.54 0.09
C ASN A 101 4.93 16.73 0.79
N LYS A 102 3.69 16.81 0.31
CA LYS A 102 2.53 16.11 0.90
C LYS A 102 2.04 14.93 0.06
N ILE A 103 2.45 14.84 -1.21
CA ILE A 103 2.00 13.79 -2.12
C ILE A 103 2.47 12.43 -1.63
N ARG A 104 1.54 11.49 -1.49
CA ARG A 104 1.83 10.10 -1.12
C ARG A 104 1.37 9.10 -2.16
N TYR A 105 0.20 9.34 -2.76
CA TYR A 105 -0.40 8.40 -3.71
C TYR A 105 -0.88 9.13 -4.97
N TRP A 106 -0.93 8.39 -6.07
CA TRP A 106 -1.77 8.73 -7.21
C TRP A 106 -3.14 8.10 -7.02
N LEU A 107 -4.20 8.88 -7.17
CA LEU A 107 -5.57 8.40 -7.22
C LEU A 107 -6.04 8.45 -8.68
N LYS A 108 -6.33 7.29 -9.23
CA LYS A 108 -7.13 7.13 -10.44
C LYS A 108 -8.58 6.91 -10.01
N TYR A 109 -9.50 7.67 -10.55
CA TYR A 109 -10.92 7.41 -10.34
C TYR A 109 -11.71 7.55 -11.62
N GLU A 110 -12.83 6.84 -11.68
CA GLU A 110 -13.78 6.84 -12.78
C GLU A 110 -15.18 6.63 -12.21
N VAL A 111 -16.14 7.39 -12.73
CA VAL A 111 -17.53 7.33 -12.30
C VAL A 111 -18.39 7.10 -13.52
N ASP A 112 -19.12 5.98 -13.55
CA ASP A 112 -20.15 5.76 -14.56
C ASP A 112 -21.51 6.09 -13.96
N ALA A 113 -22.20 7.06 -14.57
CA ALA A 113 -23.60 7.31 -14.30
C ALA A 113 -24.48 6.24 -14.98
N PRO A 114 -25.65 5.93 -14.37
CA PRO A 114 -26.58 4.98 -14.96
C PRO A 114 -27.15 5.49 -16.29
N ALA A 115 -27.38 4.58 -17.24
CA ALA A 115 -27.74 4.92 -18.62
C ALA A 115 -29.14 5.53 -18.80
N SER A 116 -30.08 5.23 -17.89
CA SER A 116 -31.50 5.55 -18.13
C SER A 116 -32.29 5.94 -16.87
N ASN A 117 -31.88 5.49 -15.69
CA ASN A 117 -32.64 5.72 -14.47
C ASN A 117 -31.77 6.39 -13.40
N ARG A 118 -32.16 7.59 -12.95
CA ARG A 118 -31.45 8.33 -11.89
C ARG A 118 -31.44 7.59 -10.53
N MET A 119 -32.29 6.58 -10.36
CA MET A 119 -32.35 5.74 -9.15
C MET A 119 -31.43 4.51 -9.19
N GLU A 120 -30.74 4.26 -10.30
CA GLU A 120 -29.72 3.21 -10.40
C GLU A 120 -28.40 3.67 -9.76
N PRO A 121 -27.60 2.75 -9.19
CA PRO A 121 -26.35 3.13 -8.55
C PRO A 121 -25.29 3.54 -9.58
N HIS A 122 -24.55 4.60 -9.26
CA HIS A 122 -23.31 4.96 -9.94
C HIS A 122 -22.25 3.90 -9.69
N ARG A 123 -21.51 3.53 -10.73
CA ARG A 123 -20.32 2.69 -10.61
C ARG A 123 -19.13 3.59 -10.38
N VAL A 124 -18.49 3.45 -9.21
CA VAL A 124 -17.31 4.22 -8.83
C VAL A 124 -16.11 3.28 -8.78
N TYR A 125 -15.17 3.46 -9.69
CA TYR A 125 -13.90 2.76 -9.70
C TYR A 125 -12.82 3.67 -9.15
N LEU A 126 -12.04 3.17 -8.19
CA LEU A 126 -10.90 3.82 -7.60
C LEU A 126 -9.67 2.93 -7.75
N SER A 127 -8.53 3.55 -8.00
CA SER A 127 -7.25 2.90 -7.84
C SER A 127 -6.23 3.86 -7.25
N LEU A 128 -5.55 3.42 -6.19
CA LEU A 128 -4.45 4.15 -5.58
C LEU A 128 -3.13 3.50 -5.98
N LEU A 129 -2.14 4.33 -6.36
CA LEU A 129 -0.81 3.87 -6.75
C LEU A 129 0.26 4.58 -5.92
N TRP A 130 1.30 3.85 -5.53
CA TRP A 130 2.47 4.38 -4.83
C TRP A 130 3.77 3.97 -5.52
N PRO A 131 4.84 4.78 -5.42
CA PRO A 131 4.91 6.05 -4.68
C PRO A 131 4.34 7.24 -5.47
N GLY A 132 3.62 8.14 -4.81
CA GLY A 132 2.97 9.30 -5.43
C GLY A 132 3.93 10.42 -5.86
N ASN A 133 5.16 10.44 -5.33
CA ASN A 133 6.18 11.44 -5.67
C ASN A 133 6.91 11.15 -7.00
N SER A 134 6.56 10.05 -7.67
CA SER A 134 7.15 9.62 -8.95
C SER A 134 6.08 9.63 -10.04
N PRO A 135 6.45 9.67 -11.33
CA PRO A 135 5.50 9.49 -12.42
C PRO A 135 4.72 8.19 -12.25
N VAL A 136 3.43 8.19 -12.63
CA VAL A 136 2.53 7.05 -12.41
C VAL A 136 3.02 5.73 -13.04
N ASP A 137 3.80 5.79 -14.12
CA ASP A 137 4.38 4.63 -14.80
C ASP A 137 5.52 3.97 -14.01
N LYS A 138 5.98 4.61 -12.95
CA LYS A 138 7.00 4.11 -12.01
C LYS A 138 6.42 3.70 -10.66
N ALA A 139 5.09 3.56 -10.58
CA ALA A 139 4.44 2.99 -9.40
C ALA A 139 4.93 1.55 -9.17
N THR A 140 5.26 1.24 -7.92
CA THR A 140 5.71 -0.08 -7.48
C THR A 140 4.54 -0.92 -6.98
N GLY A 141 3.50 -0.27 -6.45
CA GLY A 141 2.31 -0.93 -5.92
C GLY A 141 1.03 -0.20 -6.28
N GLN A 142 -0.07 -0.95 -6.27
CA GLN A 142 -1.39 -0.49 -6.65
C GLN A 142 -2.47 -1.21 -5.84
N TYR A 143 -3.46 -0.45 -5.39
CA TYR A 143 -4.69 -0.95 -4.79
C TYR A 143 -5.88 -0.53 -5.67
N GLU A 144 -6.85 -1.42 -5.88
CA GLU A 144 -8.04 -1.16 -6.67
C GLU A 144 -9.31 -1.45 -5.88
N LEU A 145 -10.32 -0.60 -6.08
CA LEU A 145 -11.63 -0.75 -5.47
C LEU A 145 -12.71 -0.37 -6.47
N LEU A 146 -13.64 -1.30 -6.71
CA LEU A 146 -14.86 -1.04 -7.45
C LEU A 146 -16.05 -1.04 -6.49
N SER A 147 -16.85 0.02 -6.51
CA SER A 147 -18.02 0.16 -5.65
C SER A 147 -19.23 0.67 -6.42
N LEU A 148 -20.42 0.24 -5.99
CA LEU A 148 -21.68 0.79 -6.44
C LEU A 148 -22.21 1.73 -5.37
N VAL A 149 -22.52 2.97 -5.75
CA VAL A 149 -23.03 4.02 -4.84
C VAL A 149 -24.34 4.55 -5.39
N ARG A 150 -25.40 4.48 -4.59
CA ARG A 150 -26.70 5.02 -4.98
C ARG A 150 -26.77 6.50 -4.60
N ALA A 151 -27.08 7.36 -5.57
CA ALA A 151 -27.48 8.73 -5.31
C ALA A 151 -29.00 8.82 -5.05
N PRO A 152 -29.46 9.71 -4.16
CA PRO A 152 -30.88 9.97 -3.93
C PRO A 152 -31.54 10.69 -5.12
#